data_AF-A0A1Q6RV59-F1
#
_entry.id   AF-A0A1Q6RV59-F1
#
_cell.length_a   1.000
_cell.length_b   1.000
_cell.length_c   1.000
_cell.angle_alpha   90.00
_cell.angle_beta   90.00
_cell.angle_gamma   90.00
#
_symmetry.space_group_name_H-M   'P 1'
#
loop_
_entity.id
_entity.type
_entity.pdbx_description
1 polymer ?
#
loop_
_entity_poly.entity_id
_entity_poly.type
_entity_poly.pdbx_seq_one_letter_code
_entity_poly.pdbx_strand_id
1 'polypeptide(L)'
;MPNWLKGLAIGLGLNGGMLVIGAVCILTCGVGALAGTMAGAIIYGAAQGIVVGAAVGAVGGTLIGGAVTDWSVEGMLIGAGIGFGGGAIIGGIIGGFSGASKFAANSVYITENGGNVKEVLSAFKGNPQLKSVKSNATVYRYWGGSSGELGHWVSPIDYGSSARSLLSLPASNTMTNLSSFTVNGIALQGKAAALFGQAGGGVQWWIGLI
;
A
#
# COMPACT_ATOMS: atom_id res chain seq x y z
N MET A 1 20.27 -7.86 35.71
CA MET A 1 19.92 -8.91 34.73
C MET A 1 21.18 -9.53 34.13
N PRO A 2 21.32 -10.87 34.16
CA PRO A 2 22.42 -11.59 33.52
C PRO A 2 22.49 -11.33 32.01
N ASN A 3 23.70 -11.26 31.44
CA ASN A 3 23.89 -10.92 30.02
C ASN A 3 23.21 -11.91 29.04
N TRP A 4 23.06 -13.18 29.43
CA TRP A 4 22.39 -14.19 28.62
C TRP A 4 20.88 -13.96 28.47
N LEU A 5 20.22 -13.42 29.51
CA LEU A 5 18.80 -13.06 29.49
C LEU A 5 18.53 -11.82 28.61
N LYS A 6 19.47 -10.86 28.59
CA LYS A 6 19.41 -9.72 27.66
C LYS A 6 19.54 -10.19 26.21
N GLY A 7 20.45 -11.13 25.94
CA GLY A 7 20.60 -11.74 24.61
C GLY A 7 19.35 -12.51 24.17
N LEU A 8 18.72 -13.25 25.09
CA LEU A 8 17.47 -13.98 24.83
C LEU A 8 16.30 -13.03 24.51
N ALA A 9 16.14 -11.94 25.27
CA ALA A 9 15.09 -10.96 25.04
C ALA A 9 15.24 -10.24 23.68
N ILE A 10 16.47 -9.85 23.32
CA ILE A 10 16.77 -9.27 22.00
C ILE A 10 16.50 -10.28 20.89
N GLY A 11 16.93 -11.54 21.07
CA GLY A 11 16.68 -12.61 20.11
C GLY A 11 15.20 -12.91 19.89
N LEU A 12 14.40 -12.94 20.97
CA LEU A 12 12.95 -13.14 20.89
C LEU A 12 12.23 -11.92 20.28
N GLY A 13 12.68 -10.69 20.56
CA GLY A 13 12.14 -9.48 19.93
C GLY A 13 12.40 -9.44 18.43
N LEU A 14 13.61 -9.81 17.99
CA LEU A 14 13.95 -9.91 16.58
C LEU A 14 13.17 -11.02 15.87
N ASN A 15 13.12 -12.22 16.47
CA ASN A 15 12.36 -13.34 15.91
C ASN A 15 10.86 -13.05 15.87
N GLY A 16 10.29 -12.42 16.91
CA GLY A 16 8.90 -12.02 16.96
C GLY A 16 8.55 -10.94 15.92
N GLY A 17 9.41 -9.93 15.77
CA GLY A 17 9.28 -8.92 14.72
C GLY A 17 9.32 -9.52 13.32
N MET A 18 10.28 -10.41 13.07
CA MET A 18 10.40 -11.12 11.80
C MET A 18 9.20 -12.03 11.52
N LEU A 19 8.66 -12.70 12.55
CA LEU A 19 7.46 -13.54 12.41
C LEU A 19 6.24 -12.70 12.02
N VAL A 20 6.03 -11.55 12.68
CA VAL A 20 4.93 -10.64 12.34
C VAL A 20 5.07 -10.09 10.93
N ILE A 21 6.26 -9.64 10.55
CA ILE A 21 6.52 -9.16 9.18
C ILE A 21 6.28 -10.30 8.18
N GLY A 22 6.80 -11.50 8.43
CA GLY A 22 6.59 -12.67 7.58
C GLY A 22 5.12 -13.05 7.43
N ALA A 23 4.38 -13.10 8.54
CA ALA A 23 2.94 -13.39 8.54
C ALA A 23 2.15 -12.31 7.78
N VAL A 24 2.50 -11.03 7.96
CA VAL A 24 1.89 -9.91 7.22
C VAL A 24 2.22 -9.97 5.74
N CYS A 25 3.46 -10.32 5.38
CA CYS A 25 3.86 -10.53 3.98
C CYS A 25 3.04 -11.66 3.35
N ILE A 26 2.89 -12.80 4.03
CA ILE A 26 2.07 -13.92 3.54
C ILE A 26 0.61 -13.49 3.39
N LEU A 27 0.06 -12.81 4.40
CA LEU A 27 -1.32 -12.30 4.39
C LEU A 27 -1.57 -11.36 3.21
N THR A 28 -0.61 -10.48 2.90
CA THR A 28 -0.72 -9.53 1.78
C THR A 28 -0.44 -10.15 0.41
N CYS A 29 0.40 -11.19 0.33
CA CYS A 29 0.58 -11.97 -0.90
C CYS A 29 -0.71 -12.71 -1.30
N GLY A 30 -1.50 -13.18 -0.33
CA GLY A 30 -2.81 -13.80 -0.57
C GLY A 30 -3.90 -12.84 -1.09
N VAL A 31 -3.69 -11.52 -0.98
CA VAL A 31 -4.66 -10.51 -1.45
C VAL A 31 -4.80 -10.50 -2.97
N GLY A 32 -3.89 -11.12 -3.73
CA GLY A 32 -3.99 -11.21 -5.19
C GLY A 32 -5.33 -11.74 -5.70
N ALA A 33 -5.90 -12.76 -5.03
CA ALA A 33 -7.22 -13.30 -5.37
C ALA A 33 -8.39 -12.37 -4.99
N LEU A 34 -8.16 -11.45 -4.05
CA LEU A 34 -9.14 -10.48 -3.54
C LEU A 34 -8.87 -9.06 -4.07
N ALA A 35 -8.00 -8.91 -5.07
CA ALA A 35 -7.66 -7.62 -5.65
C ALA A 35 -8.92 -6.89 -6.16
N GLY A 36 -9.02 -5.61 -5.83
CA GLY A 36 -10.18 -4.79 -6.18
C GLY A 36 -11.47 -5.10 -5.41
N THR A 37 -11.40 -5.81 -4.28
CA THR A 37 -12.55 -6.07 -3.40
C THR A 37 -12.39 -5.36 -2.04
N MET A 38 -13.52 -5.13 -1.36
CA MET A 38 -13.52 -4.57 0.00
C MET A 38 -12.75 -5.46 0.99
N ALA A 39 -12.91 -6.79 0.89
CA ALA A 39 -12.19 -7.74 1.73
C ALA A 39 -10.67 -7.63 1.53
N GLY A 40 -10.22 -7.56 0.27
CA GLY A 40 -8.80 -7.36 -0.06
C GLY A 40 -8.27 -6.03 0.50
N ALA A 41 -9.07 -4.97 0.42
CA ALA A 41 -8.69 -3.66 0.96
C ALA A 41 -8.57 -3.65 2.49
N ILE A 42 -9.48 -4.31 3.19
CA ILE A 42 -9.44 -4.49 4.66
C ILE A 42 -8.19 -5.27 5.05
N ILE A 43 -7.93 -6.41 4.41
CA ILE A 43 -6.78 -7.26 4.73
C ILE A 43 -5.47 -6.51 4.50
N TYR A 44 -5.33 -5.81 3.37
CA TYR A 44 -4.14 -5.01 3.07
C TYR A 44 -3.97 -3.86 4.07
N GLY A 45 -5.06 -3.18 4.42
CA GLY A 45 -5.06 -2.12 5.42
C GLY A 45 -4.64 -2.64 6.80
N ALA A 46 -5.22 -3.76 7.25
CA ALA A 46 -4.92 -4.39 8.52
C ALA A 46 -3.46 -4.83 8.60
N ALA A 47 -2.93 -5.43 7.53
CA ALA A 47 -1.52 -5.78 7.41
C ALA A 47 -0.58 -4.58 7.64
N GLN A 48 -0.81 -3.46 6.94
CA GLN A 48 -0.03 -2.23 7.14
C GLN A 48 -0.18 -1.70 8.57
N GLY A 49 -1.40 -1.73 9.09
CA GLY A 49 -1.74 -1.32 10.45
C GLY A 49 -1.02 -2.15 11.52
N ILE A 50 -0.94 -3.46 11.38
CA ILE A 50 -0.23 -4.37 12.29
C ILE A 50 1.23 -3.97 12.38
N VAL A 51 1.91 -3.77 11.25
CA VAL A 51 3.34 -3.44 11.22
C VAL A 51 3.61 -2.09 11.89
N VAL A 52 2.84 -1.06 11.53
CA VAL A 52 2.98 0.28 12.11
C VAL A 52 2.63 0.28 13.59
N GLY A 53 1.51 -0.37 13.94
CA GLY A 53 1.04 -0.47 15.32
C GLY A 53 2.01 -1.23 16.21
N ALA A 54 2.60 -2.32 15.74
CA ALA A 54 3.61 -3.08 16.48
C ALA A 54 4.86 -2.24 16.74
N ALA A 55 5.32 -1.47 15.75
CA ALA A 55 6.48 -0.59 15.89
C ALA A 55 6.21 0.56 16.88
N VAL A 56 5.10 1.28 16.72
CA VAL A 56 4.71 2.37 17.62
C VAL A 56 4.46 1.85 19.03
N GLY A 57 3.79 0.72 19.14
CA GLY A 57 3.50 0.04 20.39
C GLY A 57 4.76 -0.39 21.12
N ALA A 58 5.75 -0.96 20.43
CA ALA A 58 7.03 -1.32 21.04
C ALA A 58 7.77 -0.10 21.61
N VAL A 59 7.80 1.01 20.87
CA VAL A 59 8.43 2.26 21.33
C VAL A 59 7.69 2.85 22.52
N GLY A 60 6.36 3.01 22.43
CA GLY A 60 5.55 3.52 23.53
C GLY A 60 5.63 2.63 24.77
N GLY A 61 5.59 1.31 24.57
CA GLY A 61 5.75 0.31 25.61
C GLY A 61 7.11 0.39 26.30
N THR A 62 8.20 0.62 25.54
CA THR A 62 9.54 0.84 26.10
C THR A 62 9.56 2.04 27.05
N LEU A 63 8.98 3.17 26.61
CA LEU A 63 8.94 4.40 27.40
C LEU A 63 8.10 4.24 28.67
N ILE A 64 6.91 3.63 28.57
CA ILE A 64 6.02 3.39 29.71
C ILE A 64 6.67 2.41 30.68
N GLY A 65 7.21 1.30 30.17
CA GLY A 65 7.89 0.28 30.97
C GLY A 65 9.12 0.83 31.71
N GLY A 66 9.89 1.72 31.06
CA GLY A 66 10.97 2.46 31.69
C GLY A 66 10.45 3.39 32.80
N ALA A 67 9.45 4.23 32.49
CA ALA A 67 8.92 5.20 33.45
C ALA A 67 8.34 4.56 34.73
N VAL A 68 7.68 3.41 34.62
CA VAL A 68 7.08 2.72 35.78
C VAL A 68 8.07 1.85 36.57
N THR A 69 9.31 1.71 36.09
CA THR A 69 10.35 0.88 36.74
C THR A 69 11.67 1.62 36.94
N ASP A 70 11.63 2.95 37.10
CA ASP A 70 12.81 3.80 37.27
C ASP A 70 13.89 3.57 36.19
N TRP A 71 13.44 3.43 34.95
CA TRP A 71 14.26 3.16 33.76
C TRP A 71 15.06 1.85 33.83
N SER A 72 14.52 0.84 34.54
CA SER A 72 15.10 -0.50 34.51
C SER A 72 15.06 -1.10 33.11
N VAL A 73 16.13 -1.79 32.72
CA VAL A 73 16.22 -2.48 31.43
C VAL A 73 15.15 -3.55 31.28
N GLU A 74 14.81 -4.24 32.37
CA GLU A 74 13.80 -5.30 32.38
C GLU A 74 12.39 -4.75 32.17
N GLY A 75 12.03 -3.67 32.86
CA GLY A 75 10.74 -3.00 32.68
C GLY A 75 10.57 -2.41 31.28
N MET A 76 11.64 -1.81 30.72
CA MET A 76 11.64 -1.34 29.33
C MET A 76 11.38 -2.48 28.33
N LEU A 77 12.03 -3.65 28.50
CA LEU A 77 11.86 -4.80 27.62
C LEU A 77 10.47 -5.43 27.74
N ILE A 78 9.94 -5.59 28.95
CA ILE A 78 8.58 -6.10 29.17
C ILE A 78 7.56 -5.14 28.57
N GLY A 79 7.74 -3.84 28.81
CA GLY A 79 6.92 -2.79 28.23
C GLY A 79 6.96 -2.83 26.70
N ALA A 80 8.13 -2.97 26.09
CA ALA A 80 8.28 -3.11 24.65
C ALA A 80 7.53 -4.34 24.09
N GLY A 81 7.61 -5.49 24.76
CA GLY A 81 6.91 -6.71 24.35
C GLY A 81 5.39 -6.59 24.42
N ILE A 82 4.85 -6.06 25.53
CA ILE A 82 3.41 -5.81 25.67
C ILE A 82 2.95 -4.78 24.64
N GLY A 83 3.70 -3.69 24.51
CA GLY A 83 3.43 -2.63 23.56
C GLY A 83 3.44 -3.13 22.12
N PHE A 84 4.40 -3.99 21.75
CA PHE A 84 4.46 -4.61 20.43
C PHE A 84 3.19 -5.41 20.12
N GLY A 85 2.77 -6.30 21.05
CA GLY A 85 1.58 -7.13 20.86
C GLY A 85 0.28 -6.30 20.84
N GLY A 86 0.08 -5.43 21.82
CA GLY A 86 -1.11 -4.58 21.91
C GLY A 86 -1.19 -3.59 20.73
N GLY A 87 -0.06 -2.98 20.37
CA GLY A 87 0.07 -2.10 19.23
C GLY A 87 -0.24 -2.80 17.91
N ALA A 88 0.24 -4.02 17.70
CA ALA A 88 -0.06 -4.82 16.51
C ALA A 88 -1.57 -5.05 16.33
N ILE A 89 -2.28 -5.42 17.41
CA ILE A 89 -3.72 -5.67 17.39
C ILE A 89 -4.50 -4.39 17.07
N ILE A 90 -4.24 -3.32 17.83
CA ILE A 90 -4.92 -2.02 17.65
C ILE A 90 -4.62 -1.47 16.26
N GLY A 91 -3.36 -1.53 15.84
CA GLY A 91 -2.92 -1.13 14.51
C GLY A 91 -3.63 -1.90 13.41
N GLY A 92 -3.77 -3.22 13.55
CA GLY A 92 -4.50 -4.06 12.60
C GLY A 92 -5.97 -3.67 12.44
N ILE A 93 -6.64 -3.40 13.55
CA ILE A 93 -8.03 -2.95 13.55
C ILE A 93 -8.16 -1.59 12.82
N ILE A 94 -7.36 -0.60 13.23
CA ILE A 94 -7.38 0.74 12.63
C ILE A 94 -7.01 0.68 11.14
N GLY A 95 -6.00 -0.13 10.80
CA GLY A 95 -5.57 -0.36 9.43
C GLY A 95 -6.68 -0.97 8.57
N GLY A 96 -7.41 -1.96 9.10
CA GLY A 96 -8.54 -2.58 8.43
C GLY A 96 -9.65 -1.58 8.11
N PHE A 97 -10.03 -0.75 9.09
CA PHE A 97 -10.98 0.34 8.86
C PHE A 97 -10.47 1.36 7.83
N SER A 98 -9.20 1.77 7.92
CA SER A 98 -8.59 2.66 6.93
C SER A 98 -8.63 2.07 5.52
N GLY A 99 -8.41 0.76 5.38
CA GLY A 99 -8.56 0.03 4.13
C GLY A 99 -9.99 0.07 3.58
N ALA A 100 -10.99 -0.23 4.43
CA ALA A 100 -12.40 -0.17 4.06
C ALA A 100 -12.84 1.24 3.64
N SER A 101 -12.45 2.27 4.40
CA SER A 101 -12.80 3.66 4.10
C SER A 101 -12.20 4.12 2.76
N LYS A 102 -10.94 3.74 2.48
CA LYS A 102 -10.32 4.02 1.17
C LYS A 102 -11.03 3.30 0.04
N PHE A 103 -11.41 2.03 0.24
CA PHE A 103 -12.20 1.30 -0.75
C PHE A 103 -13.52 2.00 -1.06
N ALA A 104 -14.26 2.43 -0.03
CA ALA A 104 -15.52 3.13 -0.21
C ALA A 104 -15.35 4.44 -1.00
N ALA A 105 -14.40 5.29 -0.59
CA ALA A 105 -14.11 6.55 -1.29
C ALA A 105 -13.66 6.34 -2.73
N ASN A 106 -12.76 5.37 -2.97
CA ASN A 106 -12.29 5.05 -4.31
C ASN A 106 -13.43 4.48 -5.19
N SER A 107 -14.31 3.65 -4.62
CA SER A 107 -15.44 3.06 -5.35
C SER A 107 -16.42 4.11 -5.84
N VAL A 108 -16.73 5.09 -4.99
CA VAL A 108 -17.56 6.24 -5.36
C VAL A 108 -16.91 7.00 -6.51
N TYR A 109 -15.65 7.42 -6.35
CA TYR A 109 -14.93 8.17 -7.38
C TYR A 109 -14.84 7.42 -8.72
N ILE A 110 -14.56 6.12 -8.70
CA ILE A 110 -14.48 5.30 -9.92
C ILE A 110 -15.84 5.21 -10.60
N THR A 111 -16.90 4.98 -9.83
CA THR A 111 -18.27 4.83 -10.36
C THR A 111 -18.78 6.15 -10.95
N GLU A 112 -18.56 7.27 -10.27
CA GLU A 112 -18.92 8.61 -10.74
C GLU A 112 -18.23 8.97 -12.07
N ASN A 113 -17.04 8.41 -12.31
CA ASN A 113 -16.26 8.63 -13.53
C ASN A 113 -16.40 7.47 -14.54
N GLY A 114 -17.41 6.61 -14.39
CA GLY A 114 -17.77 5.58 -15.38
C GLY A 114 -16.85 4.35 -15.42
N GLY A 115 -15.97 4.16 -14.44
CA GLY A 115 -15.09 3.01 -14.36
C GLY A 115 -15.71 1.81 -13.66
N ASN A 116 -15.19 0.61 -13.95
CA ASN A 116 -15.49 -0.58 -13.17
C ASN A 116 -14.58 -0.63 -11.93
N VAL A 117 -15.17 -0.60 -10.74
CA VAL A 117 -14.44 -0.56 -9.45
C VAL A 117 -13.43 -1.71 -9.33
N LYS A 118 -13.85 -2.94 -9.65
CA LYS A 118 -13.00 -4.12 -9.48
C LYS A 118 -11.82 -4.07 -10.46
N GLU A 119 -12.08 -3.77 -11.73
CA GLU A 119 -11.04 -3.67 -12.75
C GLU A 119 -10.03 -2.56 -12.44
N VAL A 120 -10.52 -1.36 -12.09
CA VAL A 120 -9.64 -0.23 -11.79
C VAL A 120 -8.80 -0.50 -10.53
N LEU A 121 -9.42 -0.99 -9.45
CA LEU A 121 -8.68 -1.23 -8.20
C LEU A 121 -7.73 -2.44 -8.30
N SER A 122 -8.06 -3.47 -9.08
CA SER A 122 -7.18 -4.62 -9.30
C SER A 122 -5.95 -4.28 -10.15
N ALA A 123 -6.00 -3.19 -10.94
CA ALA A 123 -4.84 -2.68 -11.64
C ALA A 123 -3.80 -2.02 -10.73
N PHE A 124 -4.13 -1.77 -9.44
CA PHE A 124 -3.19 -1.22 -8.47
C PHE A 124 -2.62 -2.28 -7.52
N LYS A 125 -1.34 -2.12 -7.17
CA LYS A 125 -0.70 -2.90 -6.12
C LYS A 125 -1.16 -2.40 -4.74
N GLY A 126 -2.06 -3.15 -4.12
CA GLY A 126 -2.64 -2.81 -2.81
C GLY A 126 -3.69 -1.71 -2.91
N ASN A 127 -3.81 -0.86 -1.88
CA ASN A 127 -4.83 0.17 -1.82
C ASN A 127 -4.32 1.51 -2.41
N PRO A 128 -4.80 1.94 -3.58
CA PRO A 128 -4.46 3.25 -4.13
C PRO A 128 -5.07 4.37 -3.28
N GLN A 129 -4.50 5.58 -3.41
CA GLN A 129 -4.89 6.75 -2.65
C GLN A 129 -5.56 7.79 -3.56
N LEU A 130 -6.77 8.19 -3.20
CA LEU A 130 -7.45 9.32 -3.82
C LEU A 130 -6.78 10.61 -3.33
N LYS A 131 -6.18 11.37 -4.25
CA LYS A 131 -5.41 12.58 -3.93
C LYS A 131 -5.68 13.69 -4.91
N SER A 132 -5.63 14.92 -4.41
CA SER A 132 -5.54 16.10 -5.26
C SER A 132 -4.24 16.07 -6.06
N VAL A 133 -4.35 16.36 -7.34
CA VAL A 133 -3.24 16.54 -8.26
C VAL A 133 -2.71 17.96 -8.09
N LYS A 134 -1.38 18.13 -8.13
CA LYS A 134 -0.79 19.47 -8.17
C LYS A 134 -1.34 20.23 -9.37
N SER A 135 -1.59 21.53 -9.21
CA SER A 135 -2.08 22.34 -10.31
C SER A 135 -1.16 22.22 -11.52
N ASN A 136 -1.77 21.98 -12.68
CA ASN A 136 -1.12 21.78 -13.97
C ASN A 136 -0.06 20.67 -13.98
N ALA A 137 -0.35 19.54 -13.33
CA ALA A 137 0.55 18.41 -13.40
C ALA A 137 0.60 17.83 -14.82
N THR A 138 1.81 17.69 -15.36
CA THR A 138 2.04 16.95 -16.60
C THR A 138 1.96 15.46 -16.34
N VAL A 139 1.16 14.76 -17.13
CA VAL A 139 1.04 13.31 -17.12
C VAL A 139 1.21 12.76 -18.53
N TYR A 140 1.62 11.51 -18.60
CA TYR A 140 1.98 10.81 -19.81
C TYR A 140 1.07 9.61 -20.01
N ARG A 141 0.75 9.31 -21.27
CA ARG A 141 -0.02 8.13 -21.64
C ARG A 141 0.61 7.47 -22.85
N TYR A 142 0.96 6.20 -22.69
CA TYR A 142 1.37 5.34 -23.79
C TYR A 142 0.14 4.71 -24.43
N TRP A 143 0.06 4.79 -25.75
CA TRP A 143 -1.09 4.29 -26.50
C TRP A 143 -0.66 3.71 -27.85
N GLY A 144 -1.60 3.10 -28.55
CA GLY A 144 -1.39 2.38 -29.81
C GLY A 144 -2.10 1.04 -29.83
N GLY A 145 -2.22 0.45 -31.03
CA GLY A 145 -3.01 -0.76 -31.24
C GLY A 145 -4.49 -0.48 -30.96
N SER A 146 -5.09 -1.22 -30.02
CA SER A 146 -6.48 -1.00 -29.60
C SER A 146 -6.61 0.04 -28.47
N SER A 147 -5.51 0.63 -28.00
CA SER A 147 -5.54 1.64 -26.94
C SER A 147 -5.55 3.04 -27.55
N GLY A 148 -6.64 3.76 -27.34
CA GLY A 148 -6.80 5.14 -27.81
C GLY A 148 -5.93 6.13 -27.03
N GLU A 149 -5.63 7.25 -27.68
CA GLU A 149 -4.87 8.37 -27.12
C GLU A 149 -5.53 8.92 -25.85
N LEU A 150 -6.84 9.11 -25.85
CA LEU A 150 -7.59 9.52 -24.67
C LEU A 150 -7.99 8.30 -23.82
N GLY A 151 -7.96 8.48 -22.50
CA GLY A 151 -8.41 7.48 -21.54
C GLY A 151 -8.01 7.79 -20.11
N HIS A 152 -8.56 7.03 -19.18
CA HIS A 152 -8.39 7.27 -17.74
C HIS A 152 -7.01 6.96 -17.17
N TRP A 153 -6.24 6.10 -17.84
CA TRP A 153 -4.94 5.64 -17.32
C TRP A 153 -3.82 6.55 -17.80
N VAL A 154 -3.11 7.17 -16.85
CA VAL A 154 -1.98 8.04 -17.10
C VAL A 154 -0.86 7.77 -16.09
N SER A 155 0.33 8.29 -16.34
CA SER A 155 1.45 8.24 -15.39
C SER A 155 2.08 9.62 -15.21
N PRO A 156 2.48 10.01 -14.00
CA PRO A 156 3.27 11.22 -13.79
C PRO A 156 4.72 11.09 -14.27
N ILE A 157 5.14 9.91 -14.74
CA ILE A 157 6.52 9.63 -15.14
C ILE A 157 6.52 9.12 -16.58
N ASP A 158 7.41 9.66 -17.40
CA ASP A 158 7.78 9.06 -18.69
C ASP A 158 8.77 7.92 -18.42
N TYR A 159 8.28 6.68 -18.53
CA TYR A 159 9.06 5.45 -18.38
C TYR A 159 9.76 5.00 -19.67
N GLY A 160 9.58 5.70 -20.79
CA GLY A 160 10.08 5.29 -22.11
C GLY A 160 9.79 3.82 -22.43
N SER A 161 10.84 3.10 -22.84
CA SER A 161 10.76 1.67 -23.21
C SER A 161 10.34 0.75 -22.05
N SER A 162 10.46 1.19 -20.80
CA SER A 162 10.11 0.40 -19.62
C SER A 162 8.62 0.44 -19.28
N ALA A 163 7.83 1.29 -19.94
CA ALA A 163 6.42 1.48 -19.63
C ALA A 163 5.60 0.19 -19.70
N ARG A 164 5.85 -0.71 -20.66
CA ARG A 164 5.11 -1.99 -20.76
C ARG A 164 5.20 -2.78 -19.46
N SER A 165 6.42 -2.93 -18.95
CA SER A 165 6.71 -3.71 -17.75
C SER A 165 6.21 -3.00 -16.50
N LEU A 166 6.53 -1.71 -16.35
CA LEU A 166 6.27 -0.96 -15.12
C LEU A 166 4.81 -0.55 -14.94
N LEU A 167 4.08 -0.29 -16.02
CA LEU A 167 2.65 0.05 -15.99
C LEU A 167 1.74 -1.15 -16.26
N SER A 168 2.33 -2.33 -16.45
CA SER A 168 1.61 -3.56 -16.82
C SER A 168 0.65 -3.35 -17.99
N LEU A 169 1.17 -2.86 -19.11
CA LEU A 169 0.35 -2.59 -20.29
C LEU A 169 0.03 -3.90 -21.03
N PRO A 170 -1.25 -4.13 -21.42
CA PRO A 170 -1.64 -5.33 -22.14
C PRO A 170 -1.01 -5.37 -23.55
N ALA A 171 -0.92 -6.57 -24.14
CA ALA A 171 -0.38 -6.76 -25.48
C ALA A 171 -1.10 -5.93 -26.56
N SER A 172 -2.39 -5.68 -26.37
CA SER A 172 -3.22 -4.87 -27.27
C SER A 172 -2.86 -3.38 -27.28
N ASN A 173 -2.22 -2.88 -26.21
CA ASN A 173 -1.56 -1.58 -26.23
C ASN A 173 -0.15 -1.75 -26.80
N THR A 174 0.08 -1.29 -28.02
CA THR A 174 1.39 -1.42 -28.69
C THR A 174 2.43 -0.44 -28.17
N MET A 175 2.00 0.63 -27.46
CA MET A 175 2.85 1.74 -27.00
C MET A 175 3.67 2.40 -28.13
N THR A 176 3.13 2.44 -29.34
CA THR A 176 3.81 3.10 -30.47
C THR A 176 3.86 4.61 -30.30
N ASN A 177 2.96 5.16 -29.49
CA ASN A 177 2.82 6.60 -29.29
C ASN A 177 2.83 6.96 -27.79
N LEU A 178 3.25 8.19 -27.51
CA LEU A 178 3.24 8.80 -26.20
C LEU A 178 2.63 10.19 -26.33
N SER A 179 1.62 10.48 -25.53
CA SER A 179 1.03 11.81 -25.41
C SER A 179 1.21 12.34 -24.00
N SER A 180 1.37 13.66 -23.87
CA SER A 180 1.43 14.36 -22.60
C SER A 180 0.22 15.26 -22.42
N PHE A 181 -0.36 15.26 -21.22
CA PHE A 181 -1.54 16.04 -20.87
C PHE A 181 -1.28 16.85 -19.61
N THR A 182 -2.02 17.94 -19.47
CA THR A 182 -2.08 18.70 -18.22
C THR A 182 -3.35 18.31 -17.49
N VAL A 183 -3.22 17.85 -16.25
CA VAL A 183 -4.35 17.42 -15.43
C VAL A 183 -4.46 18.25 -14.15
N ASN A 184 -5.71 18.48 -13.76
CA ASN A 184 -6.09 19.20 -12.54
C ASN A 184 -7.17 18.38 -11.80
N GLY A 185 -7.38 18.68 -10.53
CA GLY A 185 -8.43 18.04 -9.72
C GLY A 185 -7.93 16.87 -8.91
N ILE A 186 -8.68 15.77 -8.90
CA ILE A 186 -8.41 14.59 -8.07
C ILE A 186 -8.02 13.43 -8.99
N ALA A 187 -7.09 12.60 -8.53
CA ALA A 187 -6.73 11.36 -9.19
C ALA A 187 -6.61 10.23 -8.17
N LEU A 188 -6.90 9.02 -8.62
CA LEU A 188 -6.60 7.81 -7.88
C LEU A 188 -5.16 7.41 -8.18
N GLN A 189 -4.27 7.48 -7.19
CA GLN A 189 -2.83 7.34 -7.37
C GLN A 189 -2.29 6.08 -6.68
N GLY A 190 -1.42 5.34 -7.36
CA GLY A 190 -0.79 4.16 -6.79
C GLY A 190 0.28 3.54 -7.68
N LYS A 191 0.76 2.36 -7.30
CA LYS A 191 1.66 1.55 -8.14
C LYS A 191 0.85 0.56 -8.97
N ALA A 192 1.27 0.27 -10.20
CA ALA A 192 0.67 -0.77 -11.02
C ALA A 192 0.83 -2.15 -10.37
N ALA A 193 -0.24 -2.95 -10.38
CA ALA A 193 -0.20 -4.36 -10.05
C ALA A 193 0.51 -5.14 -11.16
N ALA A 194 1.06 -6.31 -10.83
CA ALA A 194 1.60 -7.22 -11.84
C ALA A 194 0.44 -7.86 -12.62
N LEU A 195 0.21 -7.39 -13.85
CA LEU A 195 -0.82 -7.88 -14.77
C LEU A 195 -0.24 -8.19 -16.15
N PHE A 196 -0.95 -9.02 -16.92
CA PHE A 196 -0.60 -9.38 -18.31
C PHE A 196 0.84 -9.91 -18.48
N GLY A 197 1.33 -10.66 -17.49
CA GLY A 197 2.71 -11.19 -17.49
C GLY A 197 3.80 -10.13 -17.27
N GLN A 198 3.44 -8.91 -16.88
CA GLN A 198 4.35 -7.81 -16.60
C GLN A 198 4.59 -7.67 -15.09
N ALA A 199 5.74 -7.12 -14.71
CA ALA A 199 6.12 -6.97 -13.30
C ALA A 199 5.30 -5.89 -12.55
N GLY A 200 4.86 -4.85 -13.26
CA GLY A 200 4.19 -3.69 -12.67
C GLY A 200 5.15 -2.86 -11.80
N GLY A 201 4.59 -2.17 -10.80
CA GLY A 201 5.35 -1.43 -9.79
C GLY A 201 5.66 0.03 -10.13
N GLY A 202 5.47 0.45 -11.38
CA GLY A 202 5.49 1.85 -11.78
C GLY A 202 4.33 2.64 -11.17
N VAL A 203 4.56 3.92 -10.90
CA VAL A 203 3.50 4.86 -10.49
C VAL A 203 2.56 5.11 -11.65
N GLN A 204 1.27 4.92 -11.41
CA GLN A 204 0.18 5.18 -12.36
C GLN A 204 -0.96 5.88 -11.65
N TRP A 205 -1.74 6.65 -12.39
CA TRP A 205 -2.95 7.31 -11.93
C TRP A 205 -4.14 6.89 -12.77
N TRP A 206 -5.30 6.86 -12.12
CA TRP A 206 -6.60 6.78 -12.77
C TRP A 206 -7.35 8.09 -12.55
N ILE A 207 -7.70 8.77 -13.64
CA ILE A 207 -8.33 10.10 -13.65
C ILE A 207 -9.76 10.00 -14.20
N GLY A 208 -10.62 10.95 -13.80
CA GLY A 208 -11.84 11.22 -14.55
C GLY A 208 -11.51 11.58 -16.01
N LEU A 209 -12.40 11.27 -16.94
CA LEU A 209 -12.16 11.48 -18.37
C LEU A 209 -11.68 12.92 -18.66
N ILE A 210 -10.63 13.00 -19.49
CA ILE A 210 -10.19 14.22 -20.19
C ILE A 210 -11.07 14.39 -21.43
#